data_AF-A0A956W437-F1
#
_entry.id   AF-A0A956W437-F1
#
_cell.length_a   1.000
_cell.length_b   1.000
_cell.length_c   1.000
_cell.angle_alpha   90.00
_cell.angle_beta   90.00
_cell.angle_gamma   90.00
#
_symmetry.space_group_name_H-M   'P 1'
#
loop_
_entity.id
_entity.type
_entity.pdbx_description
1 polymer ?
#
loop_
_entity_poly.entity_id
_entity_poly.type
_entity_poly.pdbx_seq_one_letter_code
_entity_poly.pdbx_strand_id
1 'polypeptide(L)'
;PDIVAGPTGVASELHAWAEAYLPGAGWIGLDPTLGVLCSEGHIPLAACAHHRSAAPVAGSHSEASVAMHHEITLEFTPAEG
;
A
#
# COMPACT_ATOMS: atom_id res chain seq x y z
N PRO A 1 1.90 6.50 26.32
CA PRO A 1 0.96 6.08 25.26
C PRO A 1 1.74 5.42 24.14
N ASP A 2 1.51 4.12 23.94
CA ASP A 2 2.15 3.35 22.88
C ASP A 2 1.54 3.82 21.55
N ILE A 3 2.18 4.81 20.92
CA ILE A 3 1.83 5.22 19.56
C ILE A 3 2.15 4.01 18.72
N VAL A 4 1.12 3.34 18.17
CA VAL A 4 1.29 2.23 17.23
C VAL A 4 2.19 2.75 16.11
N ALA A 5 3.47 2.42 16.21
CA ALA A 5 4.45 2.81 15.22
C ALA A 5 3.97 2.20 13.90
N GLY A 6 3.75 3.06 12.90
CA GLY A 6 3.59 2.58 11.53
C GLY A 6 4.76 1.65 11.18
N PRO A 7 4.57 0.72 10.24
CA PRO A 7 5.57 -0.30 9.93
C PRO A 7 6.95 0.36 9.72
N THR A 8 7.88 0.04 10.61
CA THR A 8 9.25 0.58 10.56
C THR A 8 9.97 -0.06 9.40
N GLY A 9 10.34 0.75 8.40
CA GLY A 9 11.05 0.28 7.20
C GLY A 9 10.22 0.23 5.93
N VAL A 10 8.98 0.75 5.92
CA VAL A 10 8.36 1.08 4.63
C VAL A 10 9.15 2.23 4.00
N ALA A 11 9.59 2.02 2.76
CA ALA A 11 10.16 3.09 1.96
C ALA A 11 9.14 4.24 1.87
N SER A 12 9.60 5.46 1.56
CA SER A 12 8.73 6.62 1.34
C SER A 12 7.89 6.44 0.07
N GLU A 13 6.94 5.53 0.13
CA GLU A 13 6.07 5.11 -0.95
C GLU A 13 4.69 5.73 -0.78
N LEU A 14 4.00 5.93 -1.90
CA LEU A 14 2.62 6.35 -1.88
C LEU A 14 1.76 5.20 -1.35
N HIS A 15 0.90 5.51 -0.39
CA HIS A 15 -0.03 4.57 0.21
C HIS A 15 -1.47 5.03 0.01
N ALA A 16 -2.40 4.08 0.01
CA ALA A 16 -3.82 4.35 -0.13
C ALA A 16 -4.63 3.53 0.89
N TRP A 17 -5.67 4.15 1.44
CA TRP A 17 -6.62 3.54 2.36
C TRP A 17 -8.06 3.89 1.95
N ALA A 18 -9.04 3.22 2.56
CA ALA A 18 -10.45 3.56 2.40
C ALA A 18 -10.95 4.35 3.61
N GLU A 19 -11.89 5.26 3.41
CA GLU A 19 -12.49 6.04 4.49
C GLU A 19 -14.01 5.84 4.53
N ALA A 20 -14.55 5.66 5.73
CA ALA A 20 -15.99 5.58 5.96
C ALA A 20 -16.44 6.75 6.84
N TYR A 21 -17.49 7.46 6.42
CA TYR A 21 -18.11 8.49 7.25
C TYR A 21 -19.11 7.87 8.22
N LEU A 22 -18.88 8.08 9.51
CA LEU A 22 -19.80 7.70 10.57
C LEU A 22 -20.42 8.97 11.18
N PRO A 23 -21.75 9.12 11.19
CA PRO A 23 -22.40 10.26 11.82
C PRO A 23 -21.93 10.46 13.26
N GLY A 24 -21.45 11.66 13.58
CA GLY A 24 -20.89 12.04 14.89
C GLY A 24 -19.40 11.73 15.08
N ALA A 25 -18.89 10.62 14.53
CA ALA A 25 -17.48 10.25 14.65
C ALA A 25 -16.60 10.78 13.49
N GLY A 26 -17.20 11.19 12.38
CA GLY A 26 -16.48 11.73 11.23
C GLY A 26 -15.95 10.65 10.29
N TRP A 27 -14.89 10.97 9.54
CA TRP A 27 -14.24 10.04 8.60
C TRP A 27 -13.25 9.14 9.32
N ILE A 28 -13.41 7.83 9.14
CA ILE A 28 -12.55 6.80 9.75
C ILE A 28 -11.76 6.10 8.64
N GLY A 29 -10.42 6.19 8.71
CA GLY A 29 -9.50 5.54 7.78
C GLY A 29 -9.25 4.07 8.12
N LEU A 30 -9.35 3.21 7.11
CA LEU A 30 -9.23 1.76 7.20
C LEU A 30 -8.16 1.28 6.21
N ASP A 31 -7.11 0.63 6.71
CA ASP A 31 -6.05 0.06 5.90
C ASP A 31 -6.16 -1.47 5.85
N PRO A 32 -6.79 -2.04 4.80
CA PRO A 32 -6.92 -3.49 4.65
C PRO A 32 -5.60 -4.19 4.32
N THR A 33 -4.57 -3.45 3.87
CA THR A 33 -3.25 -4.01 3.55
C THR A 33 -2.56 -4.50 4.81
N LEU A 34 -2.73 -3.76 5.91
CA LEU A 34 -2.09 -4.01 7.20
C LEU A 34 -3.08 -4.49 8.27
N GLY A 35 -4.38 -4.44 8.00
CA GLY A 35 -5.43 -4.82 8.97
C GLY A 35 -5.53 -3.84 10.15
N VAL A 36 -5.14 -2.58 9.95
CA VAL A 36 -5.12 -1.54 10.99
C VAL A 36 -6.00 -0.34 10.59
N LEU A 37 -6.32 0.50 11.57
CA LEU A 37 -6.82 1.84 11.26
C LEU A 37 -5.68 2.68 10.66
N CYS A 38 -6.01 3.57 9.73
CA CYS A 38 -5.01 4.48 9.18
C CYS A 38 -4.36 5.27 10.33
N SER A 39 -3.06 5.07 10.51
CA SER A 39 -2.27 5.68 11.59
C SER A 39 -1.86 7.11 11.24
N GLU A 40 -1.60 7.93 12.27
CA GLU A 40 -1.06 9.30 12.18
C GLU A 40 0.30 9.40 11.48
N GLY A 41 0.95 8.27 11.17
CA GLY A 41 2.17 8.22 10.38
C GLY A 41 2.02 8.64 8.90
N HIS A 42 0.80 8.93 8.43
CA HIS A 42 0.52 9.33 7.06
C HIS A 42 0.06 10.78 6.96
N ILE A 43 0.53 11.48 5.92
CA ILE A 43 0.01 12.81 5.54
C ILE A 43 -0.99 12.61 4.40
N PRO A 44 -2.29 12.93 4.58
CA PRO A 44 -3.27 12.84 3.51
C PRO A 44 -2.95 13.80 2.36
N LEU A 45 -2.77 13.26 1.15
CA LEU A 45 -2.46 14.05 -0.05
C LEU A 45 -3.70 14.33 -0.91
N ALA A 46 -4.60 13.35 -1.06
CA ALA A 46 -5.84 13.47 -1.83
C ALA A 46 -6.91 12.52 -1.25
N ALA A 47 -8.17 12.96 -1.29
CA ALA A 47 -9.33 12.15 -0.88
C ALA A 47 -10.46 12.30 -1.91
N CYS A 48 -11.02 11.18 -2.35
CA CYS A 48 -12.11 11.17 -3.32
C CYS A 48 -12.94 9.89 -3.21
N ALA A 49 -14.20 9.95 -3.64
CA ALA A 49 -15.10 8.79 -3.59
C ALA A 49 -14.69 7.67 -4.58
N HIS A 50 -13.94 7.99 -5.64
CA HIS A 50 -13.59 7.04 -6.69
C HIS A 50 -12.08 7.02 -6.92
N HIS A 51 -11.43 5.87 -6.70
CA HIS A 51 -9.97 5.73 -6.68
C HIS A 51 -9.23 6.40 -7.86
N ARG A 52 -9.79 6.37 -9.08
CA ARG A 52 -9.20 7.03 -10.27
C ARG A 52 -8.96 8.53 -10.08
N SER A 53 -9.79 9.20 -9.29
CA SER A 53 -9.66 10.64 -9.03
C SER A 53 -8.56 10.97 -8.03
N ALA A 54 -8.02 9.97 -7.31
CA ALA A 54 -6.83 10.08 -6.45
C ALA A 54 -5.64 9.31 -7.03
N ALA A 55 -5.69 8.90 -8.31
CA ALA A 55 -4.57 8.22 -8.93
C ALA A 55 -3.35 9.17 -8.99
N PRO A 56 -2.15 8.72 -8.57
CA PRO A 56 -0.97 9.58 -8.54
C PRO A 56 -0.50 9.97 -9.95
N VAL A 57 -0.78 9.14 -10.95
CA VAL A 57 -0.55 9.39 -12.38
C VAL A 57 -1.76 8.89 -13.16
N ALA A 58 -2.18 9.66 -14.17
CA ALA A 58 -3.24 9.28 -15.11
C ALA A 58 -2.84 9.65 -16.54
N GLY A 59 -3.25 8.82 -17.52
CA GLY A 59 -2.93 9.04 -18.93
C GLY A 59 -3.01 7.75 -19.76
N SER A 60 -2.44 7.80 -20.95
CA SER A 60 -2.28 6.67 -21.86
C SER A 60 -0.81 6.31 -22.02
N HIS A 61 -0.51 5.05 -22.37
CA HIS A 61 0.82 4.60 -22.75
C HIS A 61 0.80 3.99 -24.15
N SER A 62 1.96 3.92 -24.79
CA SER A 62 2.17 3.18 -26.04
C SER A 62 2.87 1.83 -25.78
N GLU A 63 3.11 1.08 -26.84
CA GLU A 63 3.93 -0.14 -26.78
C GLU A 63 5.37 0.18 -26.34
N ALA A 64 5.94 -0.69 -25.51
CA ALA A 64 7.35 -0.67 -25.13
C ALA A 64 7.94 -2.08 -25.31
N SER A 65 9.00 -2.20 -26.11
CA SER A 65 9.70 -3.46 -26.34
C SER A 65 10.83 -3.65 -25.33
N VAL A 66 10.69 -4.60 -24.42
CA VAL A 66 11.71 -4.97 -23.42
C VAL A 66 11.82 -6.50 -23.32
N ALA A 67 13.04 -7.01 -23.17
CA ALA A 67 13.30 -8.40 -22.80
C ALA A 67 13.61 -8.47 -21.30
N MET A 68 12.82 -9.23 -20.54
CA MET A 68 13.07 -9.49 -19.11
C MET A 68 13.65 -10.89 -18.94
N HIS A 69 14.73 -11.01 -18.16
CA HIS A 69 15.35 -12.29 -17.81
C HIS A 69 15.17 -12.55 -16.31
N HIS A 70 14.73 -13.75 -15.95
CA HIS A 70 14.61 -14.18 -14.56
C HIS A 70 15.24 -15.56 -14.41
N GLU A 71 16.09 -15.73 -13.40
CA GLU A 71 16.79 -16.97 -13.09
C GLU A 71 16.45 -17.37 -11.65
N ILE A 72 16.03 -18.63 -11.47
CA ILE A 72 15.76 -19.21 -10.16
C ILE A 72 16.70 -20.40 -9.98
N THR A 73 17.51 -20.35 -8.93
CA THR A 73 18.34 -21.46 -8.49
C THR A 73 17.73 -22.07 -7.23
N LEU A 74 17.53 -23.39 -7.25
CA LEU A 74 17.05 -24.15 -6.10
C LEU A 74 18.19 -24.99 -5.55
N GLU A 75 18.44 -24.87 -4.24
CA GLU A 75 19.32 -25.76 -3.50
C GLU A 75 18.46 -26.59 -2.53
N PHE A 76 18.71 -27.89 -2.51
CA PHE A 76 18.02 -28.82 -1.61
C PHE A 76 19.01 -29.35 -0.57
N THR A 77 18.64 -29.26 0.70
CA THR A 77 19.35 -29.96 1.78
C THR A 77 18.64 -31.30 2.03
N PRO A 78 19.36 -32.44 2.06
CA PRO A 78 18.76 -33.72 2.40
C PRO A 78 18.19 -33.70 3.82
N ALA A 79 17.03 -34.33 4.02
CA ALA A 79 16.47 -34.53 5.36
C ALA A 79 17.32 -35.57 6.12
N GLU A 80 17.71 -35.25 7.36
CA GLU A 80 18.35 -36.22 8.24
C GLU A 80 17.33 -37.30 8.66
N GLY A 81 17.76 -38.56 8.58
CA GLY A 81 17.00 -39.73 9.01
C GLY A 81 17.11 -40.01 10.50
#